data_AF-A0AAD9LC41-F1
#
_entry.id   AF-A0AAD9LC41-F1
#
_cell.length_a   1.000
_cell.length_b   1.000
_cell.length_c   1.000
_cell.angle_alpha   90.00
_cell.angle_beta   90.00
_cell.angle_gamma   90.00
#
_symmetry.space_group_name_H-M   'P 1'
#
loop_
_entity.id
_entity.type
_entity.pdbx_description
1 polymer ?
#
loop_
_entity_poly.entity_id
_entity_poly.type
_entity_poly.pdbx_seq_one_letter_code
_entity_poly.pdbx_strand_id
1 'polypeptide(L)'
;MHKPVKAERKRQAERYRARYHYHQRVNFSIGDYVLRSRVDEKPHANKLRVMWVGPYKVVGSADYYFTVEHLVNGTTVNVHPSRLKLYADDSLNVTEELLDHIASQGTLMAVESILEHRMNPDMEAYEIKVKWMGLETIEDSWEPLKTMHEDVPQLLLQYANKANDDDFLLAVTSQTKSKTPRQRTN
;
A
#
# COMPACT_ATOMS: atom_id res chain seq x y z
N MET A 1 9.57 -39.77 -16.94
CA MET A 1 8.71 -39.57 -15.75
C MET A 1 7.77 -38.35 -15.84
N HIS A 2 7.25 -37.96 -17.03
CA HIS A 2 6.54 -36.68 -17.20
C HIS A 2 5.01 -36.76 -17.38
N LYS A 3 4.48 -37.96 -17.66
CA LYS A 3 3.05 -38.23 -17.86
C LYS A 3 2.20 -38.30 -16.56
N PRO A 4 2.65 -38.93 -15.45
CA PRO A 4 1.81 -39.03 -14.24
C PRO A 4 1.59 -37.66 -13.59
N VAL A 5 2.59 -36.77 -13.62
CA VAL A 5 2.49 -35.41 -13.09
C VAL A 5 1.46 -34.56 -13.85
N LYS A 6 1.34 -34.74 -15.17
CA LYS A 6 0.33 -34.03 -15.99
C LYS A 6 -1.09 -34.50 -15.67
N ALA A 7 -1.28 -35.81 -15.49
CA ALA A 7 -2.58 -36.37 -15.11
C ALA A 7 -3.01 -35.93 -13.71
N GLU A 8 -2.07 -35.90 -12.75
CA GLU A 8 -2.34 -35.47 -11.38
C GLU A 8 -2.68 -33.97 -11.30
N ARG A 9 -1.97 -33.12 -12.07
CA ARG A 9 -2.32 -31.69 -12.22
C ARG A 9 -3.73 -31.49 -12.79
N LYS A 10 -4.12 -32.30 -13.77
CA LYS A 10 -5.46 -32.23 -14.38
C LYS A 10 -6.55 -32.63 -13.38
N ARG A 11 -6.36 -33.74 -12.66
CA ARG A 11 -7.27 -34.19 -11.59
C ARG A 11 -7.38 -33.19 -10.45
N GLN A 12 -6.26 -32.56 -10.08
CA GLN A 12 -6.23 -31.52 -9.07
C GLN A 12 -7.03 -30.29 -9.53
N ALA A 13 -6.86 -29.84 -10.78
CA ALA A 13 -7.63 -28.74 -11.36
C ALA A 13 -9.14 -29.05 -11.41
N GLU A 14 -9.52 -30.27 -11.80
CA GLU A 14 -10.91 -30.74 -11.79
C GLU A 14 -11.49 -30.75 -10.37
N ARG A 15 -10.74 -31.25 -9.38
CA ARG A 15 -11.14 -31.21 -7.96
C ARG A 15 -11.28 -29.77 -7.44
N TYR A 16 -10.41 -28.86 -7.86
CA TYR A 16 -10.52 -27.44 -7.49
C TYR A 16 -11.78 -26.78 -8.09
N ARG A 17 -12.10 -27.06 -9.36
CA ARG A 17 -13.33 -26.57 -10.03
C ARG A 17 -14.60 -27.15 -9.42
N ALA A 18 -14.55 -28.39 -8.91
CA ALA A 18 -15.67 -29.05 -8.25
C ALA A 18 -15.90 -28.60 -6.79
N ARG A 19 -15.01 -27.78 -6.19
CA ARG A 19 -15.23 -27.25 -4.83
C ARG A 19 -16.35 -26.21 -4.84
N TYR A 20 -17.23 -26.30 -3.84
CA TYR A 20 -18.38 -25.41 -3.64
C TYR A 20 -18.04 -23.90 -3.63
N HIS A 21 -16.79 -23.53 -3.31
CA HIS A 21 -16.30 -22.15 -3.39
C HIS A 21 -16.18 -21.58 -4.81
N TYR A 22 -16.30 -22.40 -5.87
CA TYR A 22 -16.32 -21.90 -7.24
C TYR A 22 -17.60 -21.10 -7.56
N HIS A 23 -18.68 -21.34 -6.82
CA HIS A 23 -19.91 -20.57 -6.87
C HIS A 23 -20.04 -19.64 -5.66
N GLN A 24 -18.96 -18.95 -5.27
CA GLN A 24 -19.09 -17.86 -4.33
C GLN A 24 -19.95 -16.80 -5.03
N ARG A 25 -21.26 -16.74 -4.70
CA ARG A 25 -22.17 -15.72 -5.21
C ARG A 25 -21.69 -14.40 -4.66
N VAL A 26 -20.89 -13.71 -5.46
CA VAL A 26 -20.42 -12.37 -5.17
C VAL A 26 -21.64 -11.46 -5.24
N ASN A 27 -21.85 -10.66 -4.20
CA ASN A 27 -23.02 -9.78 -4.06
C ASN A 27 -22.71 -8.33 -4.49
N PHE A 28 -21.69 -8.15 -5.33
CA PHE A 28 -21.27 -6.86 -5.88
C PHE A 28 -20.88 -7.03 -7.34
N SER A 29 -20.92 -5.92 -8.07
CA SER A 29 -20.79 -5.81 -9.52
C SER A 29 -19.92 -4.59 -9.89
N ILE A 30 -19.66 -4.40 -11.18
CA ILE A 30 -18.92 -3.22 -11.66
C ILE A 30 -19.76 -1.97 -11.35
N GLY A 31 -19.14 -0.96 -10.74
CA GLY A 31 -19.79 0.25 -10.25
C GLY A 31 -19.92 0.28 -8.72
N ASP A 32 -20.10 -0.88 -8.09
CA ASP A 32 -20.28 -0.99 -6.64
C ASP A 32 -18.99 -0.65 -5.88
N TYR A 33 -19.16 -0.29 -4.61
CA TYR A 33 -18.09 0.05 -3.69
C TYR A 33 -17.82 -1.11 -2.73
N VAL A 34 -16.55 -1.46 -2.55
CA VAL A 34 -16.11 -2.62 -1.76
C VAL A 34 -14.99 -2.26 -0.80
N LEU A 35 -14.96 -2.91 0.35
CA LEU A 35 -13.80 -2.92 1.24
C LEU A 35 -12.83 -4.01 0.82
N ARG A 36 -11.54 -3.71 0.84
CA ARG A 36 -10.44 -4.63 0.54
C ARG A 36 -9.77 -5.08 1.83
N SER A 37 -9.49 -6.37 1.96
CA SER A 37 -8.74 -6.86 3.12
C SER A 37 -7.24 -6.55 2.99
N ARG A 38 -6.68 -5.84 3.96
CA ARG A 38 -5.24 -5.60 4.16
C ARG A 38 -4.74 -6.49 5.29
N VAL A 39 -3.60 -7.14 5.07
CA VAL A 39 -2.90 -7.89 6.12
C VAL A 39 -1.74 -7.04 6.57
N ASP A 40 -1.81 -6.54 7.79
CA ASP A 40 -0.68 -5.84 8.39
C ASP A 40 0.17 -6.84 9.18
N GLU A 41 1.45 -6.90 8.84
CA GLU A 41 2.45 -7.50 9.72
C GLU A 41 2.63 -6.57 10.91
N LYS A 42 2.15 -6.98 12.08
CA LYS A 42 2.59 -6.34 13.32
C LYS A 42 3.96 -6.92 13.66
N PRO A 43 5.06 -6.14 13.62
CA PRO A 43 6.39 -6.67 13.90
C PRO A 43 6.54 -7.26 15.31
N HIS A 44 5.62 -6.95 16.23
CA HIS A 44 5.65 -7.39 17.64
C HIS A 44 4.53 -8.39 18.01
N ALA A 45 3.72 -8.85 17.06
CA ALA A 45 2.69 -9.85 17.32
C ALA A 45 2.74 -10.96 16.27
N ASN A 46 2.97 -12.20 16.70
CA ASN A 46 2.95 -13.42 15.85
C ASN A 46 1.56 -13.76 15.27
N LYS A 47 0.67 -12.78 15.13
CA LYS A 47 -0.70 -12.96 14.63
C LYS A 47 -1.00 -11.90 13.57
N LEU A 48 -1.24 -12.37 12.35
CA LEU A 48 -1.78 -11.56 11.26
C LEU A 48 -3.17 -11.08 11.65
N ARG A 49 -3.40 -9.77 11.65
CA ARG A 49 -4.75 -9.19 11.70
C ARG A 49 -5.16 -8.78 10.30
N VAL A 50 -6.32 -9.27 9.88
CA VAL A 50 -6.96 -8.80 8.66
C VAL A 50 -7.75 -7.55 9.01
N MET A 51 -7.43 -6.42 8.37
CA MET A 51 -8.21 -5.19 8.45
C MET A 51 -8.91 -4.96 7.11
N TRP A 52 -10.09 -4.38 7.14
CA TRP A 52 -10.84 -4.02 5.93
C TRP A 52 -10.66 -2.53 5.69
N VAL A 53 -10.12 -2.16 4.53
CA VAL A 53 -9.81 -0.77 4.14
C VAL A 53 -10.59 -0.40 2.87
N GLY A 54 -10.82 0.88 2.65
CA GLY A 54 -11.63 1.41 1.56
C GLY A 54 -12.77 2.31 2.08
N PRO A 55 -13.78 2.59 1.24
CA PRO A 55 -14.17 1.85 0.02
C PRO A 55 -13.29 2.05 -1.23
N TYR A 56 -13.29 1.04 -2.09
CA TYR A 56 -12.74 1.03 -3.45
C TYR A 56 -13.89 0.87 -4.44
N LYS A 57 -13.79 1.44 -5.64
CA LYS A 57 -14.78 1.22 -6.70
C LYS A 57 -14.44 0.00 -7.54
N VAL A 58 -15.39 -0.88 -7.81
CA VAL A 58 -15.19 -2.00 -8.73
C VAL A 58 -15.26 -1.48 -10.16
N VAL A 59 -14.16 -1.57 -10.90
CA VAL A 59 -14.06 -1.06 -12.28
C VAL A 59 -13.92 -2.17 -13.33
N GLY A 60 -13.65 -3.39 -12.89
CA GLY A 60 -13.53 -4.54 -13.78
C GLY A 60 -13.85 -5.84 -13.07
N SER A 61 -14.35 -6.81 -13.83
CA SER A 61 -14.62 -8.16 -13.36
C SER A 61 -14.03 -9.17 -14.34
N ALA A 62 -13.35 -10.17 -13.80
CA ALA A 62 -12.81 -11.31 -14.52
C ALA A 62 -13.20 -12.60 -13.80
N ASP A 63 -13.02 -13.76 -14.45
CA ASP A 63 -13.42 -15.07 -13.92
C ASP A 63 -12.90 -15.39 -12.52
N TYR A 64 -11.74 -14.83 -12.14
CA TYR A 64 -11.03 -15.18 -10.90
C TYR A 64 -10.68 -13.99 -9.99
N TYR A 65 -10.94 -12.76 -10.42
CA TYR A 65 -10.61 -11.55 -9.68
C TYR A 65 -11.49 -10.36 -10.12
N PHE A 66 -11.52 -9.34 -9.29
CA PHE A 66 -12.07 -8.03 -9.63
C PHE A 66 -10.96 -7.00 -9.67
N THR A 67 -11.06 -6.05 -10.59
CA THR A 67 -10.21 -4.87 -10.61
C THR A 67 -10.93 -3.80 -9.81
N VAL A 68 -10.28 -3.34 -8.73
CA VAL A 68 -10.81 -2.30 -7.85
C VAL A 68 -9.91 -1.08 -7.92
N GLU A 69 -10.52 0.10 -7.96
CA GLU A 69 -9.88 1.41 -8.02
C GLU A 69 -9.96 2.10 -6.66
N HIS A 70 -8.83 2.64 -6.20
CA HIS A 70 -8.75 3.41 -4.97
C HIS A 70 -9.25 4.84 -5.22
N LEU A 71 -10.22 5.31 -4.41
CA LEU A 71 -10.91 6.58 -4.68
C LEU A 71 -10.04 7.83 -4.57
N VAL A 72 -8.97 7.79 -3.75
CA VAL A 72 -8.08 8.95 -3.55
C VAL A 72 -7.02 9.08 -4.65
N ASN A 73 -6.23 8.04 -4.89
CA ASN A 73 -5.08 8.09 -5.82
C ASN A 73 -5.35 7.46 -7.20
N GLY A 74 -6.56 6.97 -7.46
CA GLY A 74 -6.96 6.33 -8.73
C GLY A 74 -6.24 5.02 -9.06
N THR A 75 -5.45 4.46 -8.13
CA THR A 75 -4.69 3.24 -8.42
C THR A 75 -5.60 2.02 -8.50
N THR A 76 -5.39 1.20 -9.52
CA THR A 76 -6.15 -0.05 -9.71
C THR A 76 -5.38 -1.27 -9.24
N VAL A 77 -6.05 -2.20 -8.56
CA VAL A 77 -5.47 -3.47 -8.12
C VAL A 77 -6.42 -4.63 -8.44
N ASN A 78 -5.86 -5.75 -8.91
CA ASN A 78 -6.60 -7.00 -9.11
C ASN A 78 -6.68 -7.78 -7.79
N VAL A 79 -7.89 -8.07 -7.33
CA VAL A 79 -8.15 -8.66 -6.01
C VAL A 79 -9.08 -9.86 -6.13
N HIS A 80 -8.75 -10.95 -5.46
CA HIS A 80 -9.61 -12.13 -5.40
C HIS A 80 -10.93 -11.82 -4.65
N PRO A 81 -12.10 -12.34 -5.08
CA PRO A 81 -13.39 -12.00 -4.47
C PRO A 81 -13.46 -12.23 -2.96
N SER A 82 -12.79 -13.26 -2.43
CA SER A 82 -12.75 -13.54 -0.98
C SER A 82 -12.03 -12.48 -0.14
N ARG A 83 -11.31 -11.56 -0.77
CA ARG A 83 -10.59 -10.43 -0.16
C ARG A 83 -11.37 -9.13 -0.28
N LEU A 84 -12.62 -9.19 -0.76
CA LEU A 84 -13.51 -8.07 -0.94
C LEU A 84 -14.80 -8.26 -0.14
N LYS A 85 -15.36 -7.16 0.34
CA LYS A 85 -16.68 -7.13 1.01
C LYS A 85 -17.47 -5.95 0.47
N LEU A 86 -18.72 -6.18 0.04
CA LEU A 86 -19.61 -5.09 -0.37
C LEU A 86 -19.68 -4.02 0.74
N TYR A 87 -19.48 -2.76 0.35
CA TYR A 87 -19.63 -1.59 1.19
C TYR A 87 -20.95 -0.88 0.85
N ALA A 88 -21.13 -0.53 -0.42
CA ALA A 88 -22.32 0.12 -0.96
C ALA A 88 -22.47 -0.19 -2.46
N ASP A 89 -23.65 0.01 -3.00
CA ASP A 89 -23.88 -0.07 -4.45
C ASP A 89 -23.37 1.18 -5.18
N ASP A 90 -23.53 1.22 -6.50
CA ASP A 90 -23.12 2.33 -7.37
C ASP A 90 -23.74 3.70 -7.04
N SER A 91 -24.75 3.75 -6.16
CA SER A 91 -25.44 4.97 -5.74
C SER A 91 -24.75 5.73 -4.60
N LEU A 92 -23.64 5.19 -4.06
CA LEU A 92 -22.88 5.85 -2.99
C LEU A 92 -22.41 7.24 -3.43
N ASN A 93 -22.83 8.25 -2.68
CA ASN A 93 -22.33 9.61 -2.86
C ASN A 93 -20.92 9.73 -2.25
N VAL A 94 -19.91 9.87 -3.11
CA VAL A 94 -18.51 10.03 -2.68
C VAL A 94 -18.29 11.49 -2.25
N THR A 95 -18.28 11.73 -0.94
CA THR A 95 -18.03 13.04 -0.35
C THR A 95 -16.55 13.25 -0.01
N GLU A 96 -16.15 14.50 0.18
CA GLU A 96 -14.79 14.87 0.63
C GLU A 96 -14.44 14.21 1.98
N GLU A 97 -15.35 14.24 2.95
CA GLU A 97 -15.18 13.56 4.25
C GLU A 97 -14.92 12.06 4.10
N LEU A 98 -15.57 11.40 3.14
CA LEU A 98 -15.31 9.98 2.85
C LEU A 98 -13.92 9.78 2.24
N LEU A 99 -13.50 10.66 1.33
CA LEU A 99 -12.16 10.61 0.73
C LEU A 99 -11.08 10.83 1.79
N ASP A 100 -11.25 11.78 2.70
CA ASP A 100 -10.34 12.04 3.82
C ASP A 100 -10.23 10.83 4.76
N HIS A 101 -11.37 10.21 5.07
CA HIS A 101 -11.39 8.99 5.87
C HIS A 101 -10.60 7.86 5.19
N ILE A 102 -10.80 7.65 3.88
CA ILE A 102 -10.06 6.65 3.10
C ILE A 102 -8.56 6.98 3.08
N ALA A 103 -8.20 8.24 2.86
CA ALA A 103 -6.81 8.71 2.86
C ALA A 103 -6.12 8.35 4.17
N SER A 104 -6.80 8.55 5.31
CA SER A 104 -6.30 8.23 6.66
C SER A 104 -6.04 6.74 6.94
N GLN A 105 -6.59 5.81 6.13
CA GLN A 105 -6.43 4.37 6.31
C GLN A 105 -5.08 3.82 5.79
N GLY A 106 -4.11 4.71 5.60
CA GLY A 106 -2.77 4.37 5.14
C GLY A 106 -2.74 4.10 3.64
N THR A 107 -3.33 5.02 2.87
CA THR A 107 -3.18 5.04 1.40
C THR A 107 -1.70 5.16 1.08
N LEU A 108 -1.14 4.19 0.35
CA LEU A 108 0.22 4.31 -0.16
C LEU A 108 0.22 5.38 -1.25
N MET A 109 0.87 6.49 -0.95
CA MET A 109 1.05 7.61 -1.87
C MET A 109 2.48 7.54 -2.40
N ALA A 110 2.61 7.62 -3.73
CA ALA A 110 3.92 7.64 -4.34
C ALA A 110 4.52 9.05 -4.21
N VAL A 111 5.80 9.11 -3.83
CA VAL A 111 6.55 10.36 -3.82
C VAL A 111 6.94 10.70 -5.25
N GLU A 112 6.57 11.89 -5.73
CA GLU A 112 7.03 12.41 -7.02
C GLU A 112 8.45 12.94 -6.88
N SER A 113 8.67 13.82 -5.90
CA SER A 113 9.98 14.42 -5.65
C SER A 113 10.08 14.97 -4.23
N ILE A 114 11.31 15.08 -3.74
CA ILE A 114 11.62 15.84 -2.53
C ILE A 114 11.99 17.26 -2.95
N LEU A 115 11.30 18.25 -2.39
CA LEU A 115 11.46 19.65 -2.75
C LEU A 115 12.46 20.36 -1.82
N GLU A 116 12.26 20.23 -0.52
CA GLU A 116 12.99 20.99 0.51
C GLU A 116 13.24 20.10 1.74
N HIS A 117 14.18 20.54 2.58
CA HIS A 117 14.38 20.00 3.93
C HIS A 117 14.54 21.14 4.92
N ARG A 118 14.16 20.92 6.18
CA ARG A 118 14.34 21.89 7.27
C ARG A 118 14.57 21.18 8.59
N MET A 119 15.30 21.82 9.50
CA MET A 119 15.30 21.42 10.90
C MET A 119 14.04 21.96 11.57
N ASN A 120 13.20 21.09 12.13
CA ASN A 120 12.09 21.51 12.97
C ASN A 120 12.61 21.70 14.42
N PRO A 121 12.65 22.92 14.95
CA PRO A 121 13.18 23.20 16.29
C PRO A 121 12.34 22.61 17.41
N ASP A 122 11.03 22.44 17.21
CA ASP A 122 10.13 21.91 18.24
C ASP A 122 10.33 20.39 18.42
N MET A 123 10.64 19.70 17.33
CA MET A 123 10.85 18.25 17.30
C MET A 123 12.33 17.85 17.36
N GLU A 124 13.23 18.83 17.32
CA GLU A 124 14.69 18.66 17.17
C GLU A 124 15.06 17.64 16.07
N ALA A 125 14.30 17.64 14.97
CA ALA A 125 14.42 16.66 13.91
C ALA A 125 14.20 17.29 12.53
N TYR A 126 14.84 16.71 11.52
CA TYR A 126 14.61 17.11 10.14
C TYR A 126 13.22 16.70 9.65
N GLU A 127 12.60 17.62 8.93
CA GLU A 127 11.41 17.38 8.10
C GLU A 127 11.78 17.62 6.64
N ILE A 128 11.06 16.93 5.76
CA ILE A 128 11.27 16.96 4.32
C ILE A 128 9.96 17.36 3.66
N LYS A 129 10.00 18.33 2.75
CA LYS A 129 8.84 18.70 1.96
C LYS A 129 8.70 17.76 0.77
N VAL A 130 7.58 17.05 0.71
CA VAL A 130 7.30 15.99 -0.26
C VAL A 130 6.27 16.48 -1.25
N LYS A 131 6.61 16.37 -2.55
CA LYS A 131 5.63 16.45 -3.62
C LYS A 131 5.08 15.07 -3.90
N TRP A 132 3.76 14.93 -3.83
CA TRP A 132 3.07 13.66 -4.04
C TRP A 132 2.71 13.46 -5.51
N MET A 133 2.92 12.24 -6.01
CA MET A 133 2.65 11.88 -7.39
C MET A 133 1.15 11.96 -7.70
N GLY A 134 0.80 12.82 -8.65
CA GLY A 134 -0.58 12.98 -9.12
C GLY A 134 -1.44 13.90 -8.26
N LEU A 135 -0.84 14.58 -7.28
CA LEU A 135 -1.50 15.60 -6.45
C LEU A 135 -1.05 17.01 -6.81
N GLU A 136 -1.83 17.99 -6.37
CA GLU A 136 -1.51 19.41 -6.57
C GLU A 136 -0.47 19.90 -5.55
N THR A 137 0.26 20.96 -5.88
CA THR A 137 1.31 21.51 -5.01
C THR A 137 0.79 22.05 -3.67
N ILE A 138 -0.51 22.32 -3.56
CA ILE A 138 -1.13 22.71 -2.29
C ILE A 138 -1.19 21.53 -1.30
N GLU A 139 -1.10 20.29 -1.81
CA GLU A 139 -1.10 19.06 -1.04
C GLU A 139 0.34 18.62 -0.66
N ASP A 140 1.37 19.38 -1.03
CA ASP A 140 2.74 19.13 -0.60
C ASP A 140 2.83 19.20 0.93
N SER A 141 3.31 18.13 1.56
CA SER A 141 3.37 18.02 3.03
C SER A 141 4.79 17.95 3.55
N TRP A 142 4.97 18.38 4.80
CA TRP A 142 6.22 18.21 5.55
C TRP A 142 6.16 16.87 6.29
N GLU A 143 7.03 15.94 5.87
CA GLU A 143 7.10 14.60 6.41
C GLU A 143 8.33 14.43 7.32
N PRO A 144 8.23 13.70 8.44
CA PRO A 144 9.38 13.42 9.29
C PRO A 144 10.47 12.65 8.55
N LEU A 145 11.74 13.05 8.73
CA LEU A 145 12.90 12.38 8.14
C LEU A 145 12.89 10.86 8.39
N LYS A 146 12.49 10.45 9.59
CA LYS A 146 12.43 9.04 9.98
C LYS A 146 11.48 8.23 9.10
N THR A 147 10.27 8.75 8.86
CA THR A 147 9.26 8.10 8.01
C THR A 147 9.79 7.96 6.58
N MET A 148 10.32 9.05 6.02
CA MET A 148 10.84 9.06 4.65
C MET A 148 12.08 8.16 4.47
N HIS A 149 12.91 8.02 5.51
CA HIS A 149 14.03 7.09 5.50
C HIS A 149 13.57 5.62 5.52
N GLU A 150 12.44 5.31 6.18
CA GLU A 150 11.87 3.97 6.18
C GLU A 150 11.19 3.64 4.83
N ASP A 151 10.45 4.61 4.27
CA ASP A 151 9.60 4.38 3.09
C ASP A 151 10.33 4.56 1.75
N VAL A 152 11.18 5.58 1.62
CA VAL A 152 11.86 5.94 0.35
C VAL A 152 13.37 6.25 0.54
N PRO A 153 14.16 5.36 1.16
CA PRO A 153 15.56 5.62 1.52
C PRO A 153 16.45 6.00 0.32
N GLN A 154 16.17 5.43 -0.86
CA GLN A 154 16.95 5.68 -2.07
C GLN A 154 16.73 7.10 -2.61
N LEU A 155 15.47 7.54 -2.66
CA LEU A 155 15.13 8.89 -3.12
C LEU A 155 15.68 9.95 -2.16
N LEU A 156 15.54 9.69 -0.86
CA LEU A 156 16.07 10.55 0.19
C LEU A 156 17.60 10.71 0.10
N LEU A 157 18.33 9.60 -0.07
CA LEU A 157 19.78 9.64 -0.21
C LEU A 157 20.20 10.39 -1.49
N GLN A 158 19.50 10.19 -2.60
CA GLN A 158 19.78 10.91 -3.85
C GLN A 158 19.58 12.42 -3.70
N TYR A 159 18.52 12.83 -3.00
CA TYR A 159 18.27 14.23 -2.68
C TYR A 159 19.36 14.80 -1.77
N ALA A 160 19.69 14.12 -0.67
CA ALA A 160 20.69 14.58 0.30
C ALA A 160 22.08 14.80 -0.34
N ASN A 161 22.50 13.90 -1.23
CA ASN A 161 23.77 14.06 -1.97
C ASN A 161 23.80 15.30 -2.88
N LYS A 162 22.64 15.84 -3.26
CA LYS A 162 22.52 17.04 -4.11
C LYS A 162 22.23 18.31 -3.32
N ALA A 163 21.76 18.20 -2.09
CA ALA A 163 21.29 19.30 -1.26
C ALA A 163 22.41 20.24 -0.78
N ASN A 164 23.68 19.83 -0.90
CA ASN A 164 24.85 20.58 -0.46
C ASN A 164 24.77 21.02 1.03
N ASP A 165 24.18 20.16 1.86
CA ASP A 165 24.05 20.30 3.31
C ASP A 165 24.62 19.03 3.97
N ASP A 166 25.80 19.17 4.58
CA ASP A 166 26.53 18.06 5.20
C ASP A 166 25.83 17.56 6.47
N ASP A 167 25.18 18.44 7.23
CA ASP A 167 24.48 18.08 8.47
C ASP A 167 23.23 17.25 8.15
N PHE A 168 22.49 17.64 7.11
CA PHE A 168 21.37 16.86 6.62
C PHE A 168 21.82 15.52 6.04
N LEU A 169 22.89 15.48 5.24
CA LEU A 169 23.44 14.22 4.71
C LEU A 169 23.89 13.28 5.83
N LEU A 170 24.47 13.82 6.89
CA LEU A 170 24.85 13.06 8.08
C LEU A 170 23.62 12.53 8.84
N ALA A 171 22.56 13.33 8.95
CA ALA A 171 21.30 12.89 9.55
C ALA A 171 20.66 11.73 8.75
N VAL A 172 20.61 11.83 7.42
CA VAL A 172 20.09 10.75 6.55
C VAL A 172 20.93 9.47 6.68
N THR A 173 22.26 9.59 6.65
CA THR A 173 23.15 8.42 6.69
C THR A 173 23.28 7.81 8.08
N SER A 174 23.19 8.57 9.15
CA SER A 174 23.23 8.06 10.53
C SER A 174 22.06 7.10 10.83
N GLN A 175 20.88 7.33 10.26
CA GLN A 175 19.73 6.43 10.39
C GLN A 175 19.96 5.06 9.73
N THR A 176 20.79 4.97 8.69
CA THR A 176 21.12 3.69 8.02
C THR A 176 22.00 2.78 8.89
N LYS A 177 22.88 3.33 9.73
CA LYS A 177 23.85 2.55 10.53
C LYS A 177 23.20 1.77 11.68
N SER A 178 22.00 2.16 12.11
CA SER A 178 21.27 1.50 13.21
C SER A 178 20.74 0.09 12.89
N LYS A 179 20.75 -0.33 11.61
CA LYS A 179 20.19 -1.62 11.15
C LYS A 179 21.22 -2.73 10.88
N THR A 180 22.50 -2.59 11.26
CA THR A 180 23.46 -3.69 11.09
C THR A 180 23.19 -4.78 12.14
N PRO A 181 22.79 -6.02 11.77
CA PRO A 181 22.56 -7.07 12.75
C PRO A 181 23.90 -7.45 13.38
N ARG A 182 23.98 -7.43 14.72
CA ARG A 182 25.08 -8.08 15.45
C ARG A 182 25.11 -9.54 15.02
N GLN A 183 26.14 -9.93 14.27
CA GLN A 183 26.42 -11.33 13.98
C GLN A 183 26.56 -12.06 15.33
N ARG A 184 25.63 -12.97 15.61
CA ARG A 184 25.80 -13.95 16.69
C ARG A 184 26.88 -14.92 16.22
N THR A 185 28.04 -14.85 16.85
CA THR A 185 29.07 -15.88 16.76
C THR A 185 28.53 -17.17 17.38
N ASN A 186 28.66 -18.27 16.63
CA ASN A 186 28.33 -19.63 17.07
C ASN A 186 29.14 -20.05 18.29
#